data_AF-A0A348SDC8-F1
#
_entry.id   AF-A0A348SDC8-F1
#
_cell.length_a   1.000
_cell.length_b   1.000
_cell.length_c   1.000
_cell.angle_alpha   90.00
_cell.angle_beta   90.00
_cell.angle_gamma   90.00
#
_symmetry.space_group_name_H-M   'P 1'
#
loop_
_entity.id
_entity.type
_entity.pdbx_description
1 polymer ?
#
loop_
_entity_poly.entity_id
_entity_poly.type
_entity_poly.pdbx_seq_one_letter_code
_entity_poly.pdbx_strand_id
1 'polypeptide(L)'
;MADDAVQAVQEEELLAAPVRGSADELLDAGAADHFGRMRHSAAHVMAEAVMRLFPGVQLGIGPAITDGFYYDFLLERALTPEDLAAIEAEMAKSIAADHTFKLQEHPFGELRASLLNAGQALKVEIMDDLAANATASGHPAPSVTTYTHGKFQDLCRGPHVESTGKIGPYKLLSVAGAYWRGKSDRPALQRIYGTAWDTQEELEQFIWRREEMKKRDHRRLGVALDLFSFHDVSPGSAFWHPKGQLLWRTLEGAMRELQDARGYQEISTPIIVSKRLWEKSGHWDLYRENMFIIESEGEEFSLKPMNCPESTVIYKTKTRSYRDLPLRLSEYGRLHRNELSGTLSGLTRVRHFIQDDGHIYVRPDQIESEIDALLGEVATVYGWFDLPVEFVFSTKPAKALGDPKLWEKAESMIESALKRSGATWRLSAGDGAFYAPKIDIIVRDALGREWQTATIQVDLAMLPERFDLEYVDEAGERVRP
;
A
#
# COMPACT_ATOMS: atom_id res chain seq x y z
N MET A 1 -10.94 31.24 5.36
CA MET A 1 -10.98 30.86 3.93
C MET A 1 -9.77 30.00 3.55
N ALA A 2 -9.37 29.06 4.41
CA ALA A 2 -8.29 28.10 4.16
C ALA A 2 -8.72 26.65 4.52
N ASP A 3 -9.99 26.43 4.90
CA ASP A 3 -10.50 25.15 5.39
C ASP A 3 -11.02 24.22 4.29
N ASP A 4 -11.45 24.74 3.14
CA ASP A 4 -12.09 23.92 2.10
C ASP A 4 -11.08 23.07 1.30
N ALA A 5 -9.78 23.41 1.32
CA ALA A 5 -8.74 22.68 0.58
C ALA A 5 -8.33 21.36 1.26
N VAL A 6 -8.60 21.20 2.56
CA VAL A 6 -8.17 20.02 3.35
C VAL A 6 -9.18 18.87 3.26
N GLN A 7 -10.46 19.16 2.97
CA GLN A 7 -11.49 18.12 2.83
C GLN A 7 -11.37 17.28 1.54
N ALA A 8 -10.83 17.85 0.45
CA ALA A 8 -10.75 17.16 -0.83
C ALA A 8 -9.75 15.98 -0.84
N VAL A 9 -8.76 15.97 0.05
CA VAL A 9 -7.64 15.00 0.04
C VAL A 9 -8.06 13.61 0.55
N GLN A 10 -9.19 13.49 1.26
CA GLN A 10 -9.56 12.22 1.91
C GLN A 10 -10.34 11.25 0.99
N GLU A 11 -10.80 11.64 -0.19
CA GLU A 11 -11.69 10.79 -1.01
C GLU A 11 -10.98 9.76 -1.93
N GLU A 12 -9.65 9.73 -1.96
CA GLU A 12 -8.90 9.27 -3.14
C GLU A 12 -8.13 7.94 -3.05
N GLU A 13 -8.52 7.06 -2.13
CA GLU A 13 -7.84 5.76 -1.94
C GLU A 13 -8.08 4.77 -3.11
N LEU A 14 -9.01 5.06 -4.03
CA LEU A 14 -9.43 4.14 -5.10
C LEU A 14 -8.67 4.29 -6.43
N LEU A 15 -7.92 5.38 -6.62
CA LEU A 15 -7.13 5.62 -7.85
C LEU A 15 -5.70 6.02 -7.53
N ALA A 16 -5.23 5.74 -6.30
CA ALA A 16 -3.91 6.13 -5.85
C ALA A 16 -2.86 5.55 -6.79
N ALA A 17 -2.23 6.43 -7.57
CA ALA A 17 -1.05 6.09 -8.34
C ALA A 17 0.06 5.72 -7.36
N PRO A 18 0.93 4.74 -7.67
CA PRO A 18 2.09 4.49 -6.84
C PRO A 18 2.93 5.78 -6.77
N VAL A 19 3.57 6.03 -5.63
CA VAL A 19 4.57 7.10 -5.48
C VAL A 19 5.77 6.70 -6.34
N ARG A 20 5.76 7.04 -7.64
CA ARG A 20 6.77 6.65 -8.62
C ARG A 20 7.88 7.67 -8.72
N GLY A 21 9.11 7.19 -8.80
CA GLY A 21 10.31 8.03 -8.65
C GLY A 21 11.12 8.24 -9.93
N SER A 22 11.00 7.38 -10.94
CA SER A 22 11.82 7.46 -12.16
C SER A 22 11.02 7.89 -13.41
N ALA A 23 11.70 8.54 -14.36
CA ALA A 23 11.10 8.93 -15.64
C ALA A 23 10.59 7.71 -16.45
N ASP A 24 11.28 6.57 -16.37
CA ASP A 24 10.88 5.34 -17.05
C ASP A 24 9.59 4.74 -16.44
N GLU A 25 9.49 4.66 -15.10
CA GLU A 25 8.27 4.17 -14.41
C GLU A 25 7.03 5.05 -14.66
N LEU A 26 7.25 6.33 -14.96
CA LEU A 26 6.19 7.29 -15.23
C LEU A 26 5.68 7.25 -16.68
N LEU A 27 6.48 6.74 -17.61
CA LEU A 27 6.14 6.61 -19.03
C LEU A 27 5.64 5.22 -19.42
N ASP A 28 5.98 4.16 -18.66
CA ASP A 28 5.70 2.75 -19.03
C ASP A 28 4.52 2.09 -18.30
N ALA A 29 3.82 2.80 -17.42
CA ALA A 29 2.86 2.14 -16.55
C ALA A 29 1.52 1.80 -17.22
N GLY A 30 1.30 0.50 -17.39
CA GLY A 30 -0.04 -0.09 -17.47
C GLY A 30 -0.66 -0.20 -18.86
N ALA A 31 0.03 0.19 -19.95
CA ALA A 31 -0.53 0.16 -21.30
C ALA A 31 -0.41 -1.19 -22.04
N ALA A 32 -0.01 -2.27 -21.35
CA ALA A 32 0.24 -3.56 -22.00
C ALA A 32 -1.05 -4.30 -22.41
N ASP A 33 -2.12 -4.17 -21.62
CA ASP A 33 -3.41 -4.81 -21.90
C ASP A 33 -4.37 -3.87 -22.65
N HIS A 34 -5.53 -4.43 -23.02
CA HIS A 34 -6.56 -3.73 -23.78
C HIS A 34 -7.06 -2.45 -23.08
N PHE A 35 -7.43 -2.56 -21.80
CA PHE A 35 -7.91 -1.42 -21.01
C PHE A 35 -6.80 -0.38 -20.80
N GLY A 36 -5.57 -0.84 -20.57
CA GLY A 36 -4.38 -0.03 -20.46
C GLY A 36 -4.19 0.88 -21.67
N ARG A 37 -4.23 0.33 -22.89
CA ARG A 37 -4.12 1.11 -24.13
C ARG A 37 -5.25 2.13 -24.29
N MET A 38 -6.48 1.71 -24.04
CA MET A 38 -7.65 2.59 -24.15
C MET A 38 -7.59 3.75 -23.16
N ARG A 39 -7.27 3.46 -21.89
CA ARG A 39 -7.18 4.46 -20.81
C ARG A 39 -6.00 5.40 -20.99
N HIS A 40 -4.86 4.89 -21.46
CA HIS A 40 -3.73 5.75 -21.83
C HIS A 40 -4.11 6.69 -22.98
N SER A 41 -4.84 6.19 -23.98
CA SER A 41 -5.32 7.02 -25.09
C SER A 41 -6.35 8.05 -24.63
N ALA A 42 -7.23 7.71 -23.68
CA ALA A 42 -8.15 8.64 -23.05
C ALA A 42 -7.42 9.73 -22.25
N ALA A 43 -6.31 9.41 -21.57
CA ALA A 43 -5.46 10.38 -20.91
C ALA A 43 -4.86 11.39 -21.90
N HIS A 44 -4.41 10.93 -23.07
CA HIS A 44 -3.92 11.79 -24.15
C HIS A 44 -5.00 12.73 -24.70
N VAL A 45 -6.20 12.22 -24.94
CA VAL A 45 -7.34 13.05 -25.39
C VAL A 45 -7.76 14.05 -24.32
N MET A 46 -7.68 13.69 -23.04
CA MET A 46 -7.89 14.62 -21.94
C MET A 46 -6.83 15.73 -21.92
N ALA A 47 -5.56 15.39 -22.13
CA ALA A 47 -4.48 16.38 -22.21
C ALA A 47 -4.64 17.33 -23.42
N GLU A 48 -5.06 16.82 -24.58
CA GLU A 48 -5.44 17.64 -25.73
C GLU A 48 -6.54 18.65 -25.37
N ALA A 49 -7.62 18.16 -24.76
CA ALA A 49 -8.74 18.99 -24.34
C ALA A 49 -8.31 20.08 -23.34
N VAL A 50 -7.49 19.74 -22.35
CA VAL A 50 -6.95 20.71 -21.38
C VAL A 50 -6.06 21.74 -22.07
N MET A 51 -5.13 21.34 -22.96
CA MET A 51 -4.29 22.30 -23.69
C MET A 51 -5.09 23.28 -24.54
N ARG A 52 -6.23 22.84 -25.09
CA ARG A 52 -7.11 23.69 -25.88
C ARG A 52 -7.91 24.69 -25.03
N LEU A 53 -8.38 24.25 -23.87
CA LEU A 53 -9.19 25.08 -22.97
C LEU A 53 -8.33 26.01 -22.10
N PHE A 54 -7.09 25.61 -21.80
CA PHE A 54 -6.18 26.31 -20.90
C PHE A 54 -4.82 26.60 -21.59
N PRO A 55 -4.74 27.66 -22.41
CA PRO A 55 -3.50 28.03 -23.07
C PRO A 55 -2.37 28.28 -22.05
N GLY A 56 -1.18 27.75 -22.33
CA GLY A 56 -0.01 27.88 -21.45
C GLY A 56 0.12 26.81 -20.36
N VAL A 57 -0.81 25.85 -20.29
CA VAL A 57 -0.67 24.67 -19.42
C VAL A 57 0.61 23.91 -19.72
N GLN A 58 1.30 23.45 -18.67
CA GLN A 58 2.40 22.49 -18.83
C GLN A 58 1.92 21.10 -18.46
N LEU A 59 2.21 20.14 -19.34
CA LEU A 59 1.86 18.73 -19.16
C LEU A 59 2.92 18.04 -18.32
N GLY A 60 2.48 17.35 -17.28
CA GLY A 60 3.30 16.43 -16.50
C GLY A 60 3.25 15.01 -17.09
N ILE A 61 2.62 14.12 -16.35
CA ILE A 61 2.57 12.67 -16.60
C ILE A 61 1.11 12.20 -16.61
N GLY A 62 0.79 11.25 -17.49
CA GLY A 62 -0.57 10.75 -17.62
C GLY A 62 -0.68 9.26 -17.92
N PRO A 63 -0.36 8.38 -16.95
CA PRO A 63 -0.38 6.95 -17.15
C PRO A 63 -1.80 6.38 -17.04
N ALA A 64 -1.96 5.16 -17.57
CA ALA A 64 -3.09 4.30 -17.23
C ALA A 64 -2.91 3.70 -15.81
N ILE A 65 -4.03 3.45 -15.14
CA ILE A 65 -4.12 2.77 -13.85
C ILE A 65 -5.21 1.69 -13.91
N THR A 66 -5.25 0.82 -12.90
CA THR A 66 -6.06 -0.42 -12.88
C THR A 66 -7.52 -0.22 -13.24
N ASP A 67 -8.14 0.90 -12.87
CA ASP A 67 -9.55 1.21 -13.15
C ASP A 67 -9.74 2.57 -13.85
N GLY A 68 -8.69 3.11 -14.45
CA GLY A 68 -8.79 4.41 -15.11
C GLY A 68 -7.47 4.97 -15.59
N PHE A 69 -7.35 6.28 -15.53
CA PHE A 69 -6.15 7.04 -15.88
C PHE A 69 -6.13 8.33 -15.07
N TYR A 70 -4.98 9.00 -15.06
CA TYR A 70 -4.91 10.37 -14.63
C TYR A 70 -3.99 11.18 -15.54
N TYR A 71 -3.97 12.49 -15.38
CA TYR A 71 -2.95 13.35 -15.99
C TYR A 71 -2.66 14.55 -15.08
N ASP A 72 -1.39 14.85 -14.90
CA ASP A 72 -0.90 15.98 -14.10
C ASP A 72 -0.72 17.24 -14.95
N PHE A 73 -1.25 18.36 -14.47
CA PHE A 73 -1.19 19.66 -15.14
C PHE A 73 -0.62 20.74 -14.22
N LEU A 74 0.30 21.55 -14.74
CA LEU A 74 0.68 22.82 -14.11
C LEU A 74 -0.17 23.94 -14.72
N LEU A 75 -1.06 24.49 -13.91
CA LEU A 75 -2.03 25.52 -14.28
C LEU A 75 -1.93 26.70 -13.31
N GLU A 76 -2.19 27.91 -13.80
CA GLU A 76 -2.16 29.14 -12.98
C GLU A 76 -3.31 29.21 -11.96
N ARG A 77 -4.46 28.60 -12.29
CA ARG A 77 -5.64 28.56 -11.42
C ARG A 77 -6.08 27.13 -11.15
N ALA A 78 -6.74 26.93 -10.02
CA ALA A 78 -7.40 25.67 -9.70
C ALA A 78 -8.51 25.34 -10.71
N LEU A 79 -8.62 24.06 -11.07
CA LEU A 79 -9.72 23.49 -11.85
C LEU A 79 -10.94 23.31 -10.94
N THR A 80 -12.10 23.53 -11.55
CA THR A 80 -13.42 23.43 -10.91
C THR A 80 -14.20 22.23 -11.46
N PRO A 81 -15.26 21.77 -10.78
CA PRO A 81 -16.15 20.75 -11.33
C PRO A 81 -16.74 21.14 -12.70
N GLU A 82 -16.99 22.43 -12.93
CA GLU A 82 -17.46 22.96 -14.22
C GLU A 82 -16.39 22.82 -15.32
N ASP A 83 -15.10 22.99 -14.97
CA ASP A 83 -14.00 22.76 -15.90
C ASP A 83 -13.94 21.30 -16.33
N LEU A 84 -14.17 20.34 -15.42
CA LEU A 84 -14.22 18.92 -15.80
C LEU A 84 -15.31 18.63 -16.83
N ALA A 85 -16.50 19.20 -16.66
CA ALA A 85 -17.58 19.06 -17.64
C ALA A 85 -17.22 19.67 -19.00
N ALA A 86 -16.52 20.82 -19.01
CA ALA A 86 -16.02 21.45 -20.23
C ALA A 86 -14.94 20.60 -20.93
N ILE A 87 -14.02 20.01 -20.15
CA ILE A 87 -12.97 19.11 -20.66
C ILE A 87 -13.62 17.86 -21.27
N GLU A 88 -14.58 17.21 -20.60
CA GLU A 88 -15.32 16.07 -21.17
C GLU A 88 -15.99 16.42 -22.50
N ALA A 89 -16.62 17.60 -22.59
CA ALA A 89 -17.25 18.06 -23.82
C ALA A 89 -16.24 18.28 -24.96
N GLU A 90 -15.00 18.70 -24.65
CA GLU A 90 -13.94 18.85 -25.64
C GLU A 90 -13.31 17.51 -26.03
N MET A 91 -13.11 16.59 -25.08
CA MET A 91 -12.69 15.21 -25.34
C MET A 91 -13.66 14.51 -26.32
N ALA A 92 -14.96 14.70 -26.13
CA ALA A 92 -15.99 14.13 -27.00
C ALA A 92 -15.86 14.59 -28.45
N LYS A 93 -15.42 15.83 -28.69
CA LYS A 93 -15.16 16.33 -30.05
C LYS A 93 -13.98 15.63 -30.70
N SER A 94 -12.89 15.40 -29.95
CA SER A 94 -11.71 14.69 -30.45
C SER A 94 -12.04 13.24 -30.79
N ILE A 95 -12.75 12.54 -29.89
CA ILE A 95 -13.20 11.16 -30.09
C ILE A 95 -14.12 11.06 -31.31
N ALA A 96 -15.08 11.98 -31.47
CA ALA A 96 -15.95 12.02 -32.64
C ALA A 96 -15.21 12.33 -33.96
N ALA A 97 -14.06 13.00 -33.90
CA ALA A 97 -13.22 13.31 -35.06
C ALA A 97 -12.33 12.13 -35.50
N ASP A 98 -12.25 11.07 -34.69
CA ASP A 98 -11.58 9.79 -34.98
C ASP A 98 -10.13 9.94 -35.49
N HIS A 99 -9.37 10.84 -34.87
CA HIS A 99 -7.97 11.07 -35.19
C HIS A 99 -7.10 9.83 -34.92
N THR A 100 -6.33 9.39 -35.91
CA THR A 100 -5.36 8.29 -35.78
C THR A 100 -4.20 8.67 -34.87
N PHE A 101 -3.83 7.78 -33.95
CA PHE A 101 -2.60 7.92 -33.16
C PHE A 101 -1.39 7.53 -34.00
N LYS A 102 -0.38 8.40 -34.07
CA LYS A 102 0.84 8.17 -34.84
C LYS A 102 2.07 8.31 -33.96
N LEU A 103 2.81 7.20 -33.85
CA LEU A 103 4.13 7.16 -33.23
C LEU A 103 5.14 7.85 -34.14
N GLN A 104 5.92 8.77 -33.57
CA GLN A 104 7.01 9.46 -34.25
C GLN A 104 8.27 9.37 -33.39
N GLU A 105 9.37 8.94 -34.00
CA GLU A 105 10.70 9.01 -33.39
C GLU A 105 11.35 10.34 -33.73
N HIS A 106 11.99 10.95 -32.74
CA HIS A 106 12.68 12.23 -32.90
C HIS A 106 14.12 12.15 -32.39
N PRO A 107 15.04 12.90 -33.01
CA PRO A 107 16.33 13.19 -32.39
C PRO A 107 16.12 13.92 -31.06
N PHE A 108 16.81 13.47 -30.01
CA PHE A 108 16.66 13.99 -28.65
C PHE A 108 16.79 15.52 -28.59
N GLY A 109 17.84 16.09 -29.20
CA GLY A 109 18.10 17.53 -29.15
C GLY A 109 17.01 18.37 -29.83
N GLU A 110 16.45 17.89 -30.94
CA GLU A 110 15.41 18.60 -31.69
C GLU A 110 14.08 18.63 -30.91
N LEU A 111 13.66 17.47 -30.39
CA LEU A 111 12.43 17.39 -29.60
C LEU A 111 12.54 18.19 -28.30
N ARG A 112 13.67 18.12 -27.62
CA ARG A 112 13.92 18.90 -26.40
C ARG A 112 13.81 20.40 -26.64
N ALA A 113 14.41 20.89 -27.74
CA ALA A 113 14.32 22.30 -28.11
C ALA A 113 12.89 22.71 -28.48
N SER A 114 12.15 21.84 -29.20
CA SER A 114 10.74 22.06 -29.53
C SER A 114 9.87 22.19 -28.28
N LEU A 115 10.01 21.27 -27.31
CA LEU A 115 9.26 21.29 -26.05
C LEU A 115 9.59 22.52 -25.21
N LEU A 116 10.86 22.92 -25.15
CA LEU A 116 11.27 24.13 -24.44
C LEU A 116 10.63 25.38 -25.07
N ASN A 117 10.63 25.49 -26.39
CA ASN A 117 10.00 26.60 -27.12
C ASN A 117 8.47 26.61 -26.96
N ALA A 118 7.85 25.44 -26.77
CA ALA A 118 6.44 25.28 -26.46
C ALA A 118 6.09 25.52 -24.98
N GLY A 119 7.08 25.86 -24.13
CA GLY A 119 6.88 26.11 -22.70
C GLY A 119 6.63 24.84 -21.86
N GLN A 120 6.91 23.66 -22.40
CA GLN A 120 6.69 22.36 -21.74
C GLN A 120 7.89 21.96 -20.87
N ALA A 121 8.23 22.77 -19.86
CA ALA A 121 9.44 22.57 -19.06
C ALA A 121 9.45 21.23 -18.30
N LEU A 122 8.28 20.77 -17.83
CA LEU A 122 8.15 19.46 -17.17
C LEU A 122 8.53 18.29 -18.10
N LYS A 123 8.14 18.36 -19.38
CA LYS A 123 8.52 17.34 -20.38
C LYS A 123 10.00 17.38 -20.73
N VAL A 124 10.60 18.58 -20.76
CA VAL A 124 12.05 18.75 -20.94
C VAL A 124 12.83 18.07 -19.80
N GLU A 125 12.37 18.22 -18.55
CA GLU A 125 12.99 17.54 -17.41
C GLU A 125 12.89 16.02 -17.50
N ILE A 126 11.74 15.47 -17.95
CA ILE A 126 11.60 14.03 -18.21
C ILE A 126 12.65 13.56 -19.22
N MET A 127 12.85 14.31 -20.31
CA MET A 127 13.86 13.97 -21.30
C MET A 127 15.28 14.00 -20.73
N ASP A 128 15.61 15.04 -19.96
CA ASP A 128 16.94 15.17 -19.34
C ASP A 128 17.24 14.00 -18.39
N ASP A 129 16.25 13.54 -17.63
CA ASP A 129 16.38 12.38 -16.75
C ASP A 129 16.61 11.08 -17.55
N LEU A 130 15.88 10.88 -18.65
CA LEU A 130 16.08 9.73 -19.54
C LEU A 130 17.50 9.69 -20.11
N ALA A 131 18.04 10.84 -20.51
CA ALA A 131 19.40 10.96 -21.01
C ALA A 131 20.45 10.68 -19.92
N ALA A 132 20.22 11.19 -18.70
CA ALA A 132 21.09 10.94 -17.55
C ALA A 132 21.12 9.46 -17.17
N ASN A 133 19.96 8.79 -17.12
CA ASN A 133 19.84 7.36 -16.81
C ASN A 133 20.55 6.48 -17.85
N ALA A 134 20.39 6.80 -19.14
CA ALA A 134 21.06 6.07 -20.22
C ALA A 134 22.58 6.19 -20.10
N THR A 135 23.07 7.41 -19.87
CA THR A 135 24.49 7.70 -19.67
C THR A 135 25.06 6.96 -18.47
N ALA A 136 24.35 6.98 -17.33
CA ALA A 136 24.74 6.25 -16.12
C ALA A 136 24.79 4.73 -16.33
N SER A 137 23.94 4.21 -17.22
CA SER A 137 23.87 2.79 -17.56
C SER A 137 24.84 2.39 -18.69
N GLY A 138 25.70 3.30 -19.17
CA GLY A 138 26.66 3.03 -20.25
C GLY A 138 26.02 2.86 -21.64
N HIS A 139 24.76 3.25 -21.81
CA HIS A 139 24.04 3.18 -23.07
C HIS A 139 23.96 4.58 -23.71
N PRO A 140 23.94 4.69 -25.04
CA PRO A 140 23.67 5.96 -25.71
C PRO A 140 22.28 6.48 -25.32
N ALA A 141 22.10 7.81 -25.33
CA ALA A 141 20.81 8.43 -25.07
C ALA A 141 19.75 7.80 -26.00
N PRO A 142 18.63 7.29 -25.47
CA PRO A 142 17.65 6.56 -26.25
C PRO A 142 17.00 7.47 -27.30
N SER A 143 16.53 6.89 -28.41
CA SER A 143 15.56 7.57 -29.27
C SER A 143 14.32 7.91 -28.43
N VAL A 144 13.83 9.13 -28.56
CA VAL A 144 12.64 9.61 -27.85
C VAL A 144 11.45 9.59 -28.80
N THR A 145 10.35 9.04 -28.32
CA THR A 145 9.13 8.90 -29.09
C THR A 145 8.07 9.90 -28.65
N THR A 146 7.30 10.38 -29.61
CA THR A 146 6.05 11.09 -29.34
C THR A 146 4.89 10.38 -30.01
N TYR A 147 3.70 10.55 -29.44
CA TYR A 147 2.46 10.22 -30.13
C TYR A 147 1.74 11.50 -30.54
N THR A 148 1.25 11.50 -31.77
CA THR A 148 0.43 12.59 -32.32
C THR A 148 -0.97 12.11 -32.63
N HIS A 149 -1.97 12.94 -32.37
CA HIS A 149 -3.34 12.80 -32.86
C HIS A 149 -3.94 14.19 -33.07
N GLY A 150 -4.59 14.42 -34.20
CA GLY A 150 -5.06 15.75 -34.56
C GLY A 150 -3.90 16.77 -34.60
N LYS A 151 -3.95 17.78 -33.75
CA LYS A 151 -2.87 18.79 -33.58
C LYS A 151 -2.04 18.57 -32.32
N PHE A 152 -2.42 17.60 -31.50
CA PHE A 152 -1.76 17.32 -30.24
C PHE A 152 -0.55 16.41 -30.45
N GLN A 153 0.51 16.68 -29.70
CA GLN A 153 1.73 15.88 -29.66
C GLN A 153 2.18 15.76 -28.21
N ASP A 154 2.52 14.56 -27.77
CA ASP A 154 2.99 14.32 -26.42
C ASP A 154 4.13 13.29 -26.36
N LEU A 155 5.04 13.49 -25.41
CA LEU A 155 6.16 12.61 -25.12
C LEU A 155 5.63 11.35 -24.43
N CYS A 156 5.67 10.22 -25.14
CA CYS A 156 5.06 8.98 -24.72
C CYS A 156 5.65 7.78 -25.46
N ARG A 157 5.74 6.62 -24.80
CA ARG A 157 6.16 5.33 -25.38
C ARG A 157 4.99 4.48 -25.90
N GLY A 158 3.77 4.75 -25.43
CA GLY A 158 2.56 4.01 -25.76
C GLY A 158 2.51 2.62 -25.09
N PRO A 159 1.80 1.64 -25.68
CA PRO A 159 0.99 1.75 -26.90
C PRO A 159 -0.33 2.51 -26.70
N HIS A 160 -0.94 2.92 -27.82
CA HIS A 160 -2.26 3.54 -27.90
C HIS A 160 -3.24 2.67 -28.69
N VAL A 161 -4.54 2.98 -28.61
CA VAL A 161 -5.53 2.44 -29.56
C VAL A 161 -5.31 3.04 -30.96
N GLU A 162 -5.95 2.49 -31.99
CA GLU A 162 -5.71 2.88 -33.38
C GLU A 162 -6.08 4.34 -33.67
N SER A 163 -7.17 4.82 -33.05
CA SER A 163 -7.67 6.18 -33.21
C SER A 163 -8.46 6.63 -31.99
N THR A 164 -8.65 7.94 -31.84
CA THR A 164 -9.42 8.52 -30.73
C THR A 164 -10.86 8.01 -30.69
N GLY A 165 -11.46 7.63 -31.83
CA GLY A 165 -12.79 7.02 -31.89
C GLY A 165 -12.86 5.57 -31.38
N LYS A 166 -11.71 4.94 -31.07
CA LYS A 166 -11.64 3.63 -30.41
C LYS A 166 -11.62 3.72 -28.88
N ILE A 167 -11.68 4.93 -28.34
CA ILE A 167 -11.90 5.13 -26.90
C ILE A 167 -13.39 4.93 -26.63
N GLY A 168 -13.70 3.92 -25.81
CA GLY A 168 -15.08 3.66 -25.38
C GLY A 168 -15.62 4.70 -24.39
N PRO A 169 -16.78 4.45 -23.78
CA PRO A 169 -17.37 5.37 -22.81
C PRO A 169 -16.42 5.71 -21.67
N TYR A 170 -16.34 6.99 -21.32
CA TYR A 170 -15.41 7.51 -20.32
C TYR A 170 -16.09 8.52 -19.40
N LYS A 171 -15.46 8.79 -18.25
CA LYS A 171 -15.89 9.79 -17.28
C LYS A 171 -14.69 10.38 -16.54
N LEU A 172 -14.65 11.70 -16.39
CA LEU A 172 -13.75 12.39 -15.48
C LEU A 172 -14.34 12.37 -14.06
N LEU A 173 -13.49 12.05 -13.08
CA LEU A 173 -13.91 11.59 -11.75
C LEU A 173 -13.63 12.59 -10.63
N SER A 174 -12.45 13.20 -10.61
CA SER A 174 -12.01 14.16 -9.59
C SER A 174 -10.81 14.98 -10.06
N VAL A 175 -10.57 16.09 -9.37
CA VAL A 175 -9.31 16.83 -9.41
C VAL A 175 -8.63 16.70 -8.05
N ALA A 176 -7.33 16.44 -8.05
CA ALA A 176 -6.51 16.37 -6.84
C ALA A 176 -5.22 17.17 -6.96
N GLY A 177 -4.61 17.45 -5.82
CA GLY A 177 -3.27 18.03 -5.75
C GLY A 177 -2.21 16.94 -5.85
N ALA A 178 -1.22 17.15 -6.71
CA ALA A 178 -0.01 16.34 -6.75
C ALA A 178 1.22 17.24 -6.62
N TYR A 179 2.34 16.69 -6.18
CA TYR A 179 3.62 17.38 -6.27
C TYR A 179 4.46 16.77 -7.38
N TRP A 180 5.13 17.62 -8.15
CA TRP A 180 6.02 17.11 -9.20
C TRP A 180 7.10 16.19 -8.60
N ARG A 181 7.25 14.99 -9.17
CA ARG A 181 8.12 13.90 -8.66
C ARG A 181 7.80 13.46 -7.21
N GLY A 182 6.60 13.76 -6.71
CA GLY A 182 6.20 13.43 -5.33
C GLY A 182 6.96 14.21 -4.25
N LYS A 183 7.67 15.30 -4.60
CA LYS A 183 8.45 16.09 -3.65
C LYS A 183 7.76 17.41 -3.34
N SER A 184 7.47 17.65 -2.06
CA SER A 184 6.72 18.83 -1.59
C SER A 184 7.44 20.17 -1.81
N ASP A 185 8.73 20.17 -2.10
CA ASP A 185 9.53 21.34 -2.46
C ASP A 185 9.46 21.69 -3.96
N ARG A 186 8.77 20.87 -4.77
CA ARG A 186 8.59 21.05 -6.20
C ARG A 186 7.20 21.64 -6.51
N PRO A 187 6.97 22.16 -7.74
CA PRO A 187 5.69 22.76 -8.10
C PRO A 187 4.50 21.84 -7.80
N ALA A 188 3.44 22.42 -7.22
CA ALA A 188 2.16 21.77 -7.06
C ALA A 188 1.45 21.68 -8.42
N LEU A 189 0.99 20.48 -8.74
CA LEU A 189 0.28 20.13 -9.96
C LEU A 189 -1.16 19.79 -9.61
N GLN A 190 -2.02 19.90 -10.62
CA GLN A 190 -3.41 19.49 -10.55
C GLN A 190 -3.58 18.23 -11.36
N ARG A 191 -3.95 17.15 -10.69
CA ARG A 191 -4.19 15.83 -11.26
C ARG A 191 -5.66 15.68 -11.59
N ILE A 192 -5.99 15.40 -12.84
CA ILE A 192 -7.35 15.00 -13.22
C ILE A 192 -7.41 13.48 -13.31
N TYR A 193 -8.33 12.87 -12.59
CA TYR A 193 -8.63 11.44 -12.68
C TYR A 193 -9.78 11.17 -13.65
N GLY A 194 -9.67 10.10 -14.42
CA GLY A 194 -10.71 9.63 -15.33
C GLY A 194 -10.75 8.11 -15.44
N THR A 195 -11.80 7.59 -16.05
CA THR A 195 -11.95 6.16 -16.35
C THR A 195 -12.52 5.97 -17.76
N ALA A 196 -12.23 4.83 -18.38
CA ALA A 196 -12.76 4.44 -19.69
C ALA A 196 -13.00 2.92 -19.73
N TRP A 197 -14.09 2.53 -20.40
CA TRP A 197 -14.62 1.16 -20.49
C TRP A 197 -15.05 0.84 -21.92
N ASP A 198 -15.22 -0.45 -22.26
CA ASP A 198 -15.65 -0.85 -23.60
C ASP A 198 -17.12 -0.52 -23.85
N THR A 199 -17.93 -0.59 -22.80
CA THR A 199 -19.37 -0.38 -22.88
C THR A 199 -19.89 0.66 -21.89
N GLN A 200 -21.03 1.24 -22.22
CA GLN A 200 -21.71 2.21 -21.35
C GLN A 200 -22.19 1.53 -20.06
N GLU A 201 -22.61 0.27 -20.15
CA GLU A 201 -23.04 -0.53 -19.00
C GLU A 201 -21.91 -0.75 -18.00
N GLU A 202 -20.70 -1.11 -18.45
CA GLU A 202 -19.53 -1.26 -17.57
C GLU A 202 -19.14 0.04 -16.89
N LEU A 203 -19.18 1.16 -17.63
CA LEU A 203 -18.95 2.49 -17.05
C LEU A 203 -19.99 2.81 -15.97
N GLU A 204 -21.27 2.60 -16.25
CA GLU A 204 -22.34 2.85 -15.28
C GLU A 204 -22.23 1.96 -14.05
N GLN A 205 -21.91 0.68 -14.23
CA GLN A 205 -21.64 -0.25 -13.14
C GLN A 205 -20.43 0.20 -12.30
N PHE A 206 -19.36 0.68 -12.93
CA PHE A 206 -18.20 1.23 -12.23
C PHE A 206 -18.57 2.47 -11.41
N ILE A 207 -19.28 3.43 -12.00
CA ILE A 207 -19.72 4.64 -11.31
C ILE A 207 -20.67 4.30 -10.16
N TRP A 208 -21.63 3.40 -10.38
CA TRP A 208 -22.54 2.92 -9.34
C TRP A 208 -21.79 2.28 -8.17
N ARG A 209 -20.83 1.38 -8.45
CA ARG A 209 -19.98 0.79 -7.41
C ARG A 209 -19.25 1.87 -6.62
N ARG A 210 -18.65 2.87 -7.30
CA ARG A 210 -17.96 3.99 -6.64
C ARG A 210 -18.86 4.78 -5.70
N GLU A 211 -20.09 5.07 -6.10
CA GLU A 211 -21.05 5.78 -5.25
C GLU A 211 -21.53 4.92 -4.06
N GLU A 212 -21.72 3.61 -4.25
CA GLU A 212 -21.98 2.70 -3.14
C GLU A 212 -20.80 2.60 -2.17
N MET A 213 -19.55 2.62 -2.67
CA MET A 213 -18.35 2.66 -1.83
C MET A 213 -18.33 3.88 -0.92
N LYS A 214 -18.62 5.07 -1.47
CA LYS A 214 -18.67 6.32 -0.69
C LYS A 214 -19.70 6.30 0.43
N LYS A 215 -20.84 5.61 0.24
CA LYS A 215 -21.88 5.48 1.27
C LYS A 215 -21.46 4.54 2.40
N ARG A 216 -20.60 3.56 2.11
CA ARG A 216 -20.17 2.51 3.05
C ARG A 216 -18.79 2.78 3.66
N ASP A 217 -18.23 3.94 3.38
CA ASP A 217 -16.96 4.39 3.94
C ASP A 217 -17.04 4.49 5.47
N HIS A 218 -16.16 3.77 6.18
CA HIS A 218 -16.13 3.75 7.64
C HIS A 218 -15.87 5.14 8.23
N ARG A 219 -15.22 6.05 7.51
CA ARG A 219 -14.96 7.43 7.97
C ARG A 219 -16.26 8.22 8.01
N ARG A 220 -17.12 8.03 7.02
CA ARG A 220 -18.44 8.64 6.97
C ARG A 220 -19.40 7.98 7.96
N LEU A 221 -19.45 6.66 7.97
CA LEU A 221 -20.32 5.89 8.87
C LEU A 221 -19.90 6.05 10.33
N GLY A 222 -18.60 6.04 10.62
CA GLY A 222 -18.06 6.19 11.97
C GLY A 222 -18.50 7.49 12.62
N VAL A 223 -18.47 8.61 11.87
CA VAL A 223 -18.98 9.90 12.34
C VAL A 223 -20.51 9.89 12.43
N ALA A 224 -21.20 9.44 11.37
CA ALA A 224 -22.67 9.44 11.32
C ALA A 224 -23.31 8.58 12.43
N LEU A 225 -22.64 7.51 12.84
CA LEU A 225 -23.10 6.56 13.86
C LEU A 225 -22.53 6.87 15.25
N ASP A 226 -21.71 7.91 15.40
CA ASP A 226 -21.08 8.30 16.67
C ASP A 226 -20.19 7.18 17.26
N LEU A 227 -19.34 6.58 16.41
CA LEU A 227 -18.44 5.50 16.78
C LEU A 227 -17.04 6.01 17.15
N PHE A 228 -16.49 6.93 16.38
CA PHE A 228 -15.18 7.52 16.62
C PHE A 228 -15.05 8.87 15.92
N SER A 229 -14.06 9.65 16.34
CA SER A 229 -13.62 10.87 15.68
C SER A 229 -12.09 10.91 15.52
N PHE A 230 -11.62 11.81 14.67
CA PHE A 230 -10.22 12.15 14.54
C PHE A 230 -10.04 13.64 14.80
N HIS A 231 -8.95 13.99 15.49
CA HIS A 231 -8.63 15.37 15.88
C HIS A 231 -7.15 15.67 15.59
N ASP A 232 -6.88 16.92 15.26
CA ASP A 232 -5.53 17.44 14.99
C ASP A 232 -4.60 17.37 16.20
N VAL A 233 -5.14 17.29 17.41
CA VAL A 233 -4.37 17.07 18.66
C VAL A 233 -3.64 15.72 18.69
N SER A 234 -4.09 14.73 17.91
CA SER A 234 -3.40 13.43 17.77
C SER A 234 -3.65 12.83 16.37
N PRO A 235 -2.99 13.37 15.33
CA PRO A 235 -3.23 12.96 13.94
C PRO A 235 -3.01 11.46 13.75
N GLY A 236 -3.92 10.81 13.00
CA GLY A 236 -3.85 9.37 12.76
C GLY A 236 -4.16 8.51 13.98
N SER A 237 -4.76 9.07 15.03
CA SER A 237 -5.20 8.33 16.22
C SER A 237 -6.71 8.53 16.42
N ALA A 238 -7.46 7.44 16.47
CA ALA A 238 -8.90 7.49 16.65
C ALA A 238 -9.28 7.79 18.11
N PHE A 239 -10.24 8.69 18.29
CA PHE A 239 -10.92 8.93 19.55
C PHE A 239 -12.19 8.08 19.54
N TRP A 240 -12.18 6.97 20.26
CA TRP A 240 -13.32 6.06 20.32
C TRP A 240 -14.42 6.63 21.21
N HIS A 241 -15.62 6.75 20.64
CA HIS A 241 -16.82 7.20 21.36
C HIS A 241 -17.48 6.01 22.07
N PRO A 242 -18.45 6.21 22.99
CA PRO A 242 -19.03 5.12 23.76
C PRO A 242 -19.57 3.94 22.93
N LYS A 243 -20.20 4.21 21.77
CA LYS A 243 -20.72 3.15 20.88
C LYS A 243 -19.60 2.39 20.16
N GLY A 244 -18.60 3.11 19.65
CA GLY A 244 -17.43 2.47 19.03
C GLY A 244 -16.61 1.67 20.04
N GLN A 245 -16.44 2.18 21.26
CA GLN A 245 -15.77 1.46 22.34
C GLN A 245 -16.54 0.21 22.78
N LEU A 246 -17.87 0.23 22.74
CA LEU A 246 -18.67 -0.98 22.98
C LEU A 246 -18.42 -2.04 21.90
N LEU A 247 -18.40 -1.63 20.63
CA LEU A 247 -18.06 -2.52 19.51
C LEU A 247 -16.66 -3.12 19.68
N TRP A 248 -15.66 -2.27 19.94
CA TRP A 248 -14.29 -2.70 20.17
C TRP A 248 -14.19 -3.74 21.30
N ARG A 249 -14.75 -3.45 22.48
CA ARG A 249 -14.72 -4.37 23.62
C ARG A 249 -15.44 -5.69 23.36
N THR A 250 -16.46 -5.68 22.51
CA THR A 250 -17.19 -6.91 22.14
C THR A 250 -16.29 -7.81 21.30
N LEU A 251 -15.61 -7.25 20.31
CA LEU A 251 -14.65 -7.98 19.47
C LEU A 251 -13.45 -8.47 20.29
N GLU A 252 -12.88 -7.59 21.10
CA GLU A 252 -11.76 -7.92 21.99
C GLU A 252 -12.13 -9.03 22.98
N GLY A 253 -13.32 -8.96 23.59
CA GLY A 253 -13.81 -10.00 24.50
C GLY A 253 -13.97 -11.36 23.82
N ALA A 254 -14.58 -11.39 22.62
CA ALA A 254 -14.73 -12.63 21.86
C ALA A 254 -13.37 -13.24 21.47
N MET A 255 -12.40 -12.42 21.08
CA MET A 255 -11.06 -12.90 20.74
C MET A 255 -10.32 -13.43 21.97
N ARG A 256 -10.43 -12.76 23.12
CA ARG A 256 -9.88 -13.24 24.40
C ARG A 256 -10.45 -14.60 24.79
N GLU A 257 -11.78 -14.76 24.72
CA GLU A 257 -12.43 -16.04 25.02
C GLU A 257 -11.94 -17.18 24.11
N LEU A 258 -11.76 -16.91 22.82
CA LEU A 258 -11.20 -17.86 21.85
C LEU A 258 -9.75 -18.24 22.19
N GLN A 259 -8.91 -17.24 22.49
CA GLN A 259 -7.50 -17.43 22.84
C GLN A 259 -7.34 -18.18 24.16
N ASP A 260 -8.15 -17.87 25.18
CA ASP A 260 -8.16 -18.56 26.47
C ASP A 260 -8.51 -20.05 26.29
N ALA A 261 -9.54 -20.35 25.49
CA ALA A 261 -9.93 -21.72 25.16
C ALA A 261 -8.82 -22.50 24.42
N ARG A 262 -7.88 -21.80 23.77
CA ARG A 262 -6.72 -22.36 23.06
C ARG A 262 -5.43 -22.34 23.88
N GLY A 263 -5.52 -21.96 25.15
CA GLY A 263 -4.39 -21.98 26.09
C GLY A 263 -3.37 -20.88 25.88
N TYR A 264 -3.77 -19.76 25.28
CA TYR A 264 -2.95 -18.54 25.32
C TYR A 264 -2.88 -18.02 26.76
N GLN A 265 -1.72 -17.47 27.10
CA GLN A 265 -1.49 -16.77 28.35
C GLN A 265 -1.32 -15.29 28.03
N GLU A 266 -2.33 -14.50 28.38
CA GLU A 266 -2.26 -13.07 28.15
C GLU A 266 -1.20 -12.41 29.03
N ILE A 267 -0.39 -11.57 28.39
CA ILE A 267 0.65 -10.73 29.01
C ILE A 267 0.39 -9.26 28.66
N SER A 268 1.09 -8.36 29.37
CA SER A 268 1.10 -6.93 29.06
C SER A 268 2.51 -6.39 29.23
N THR A 269 3.02 -5.71 28.20
CA THR A 269 4.37 -5.15 28.17
C THR A 269 4.33 -3.61 28.08
N PRO A 270 5.37 -2.91 28.58
CA PRO A 270 5.39 -1.44 28.59
C PRO A 270 5.27 -0.82 27.19
N ILE A 271 4.70 0.38 27.11
CA ILE A 271 4.57 1.13 25.84
C ILE A 271 5.88 1.84 25.47
N ILE A 272 6.59 2.36 26.47
CA ILE A 272 7.88 3.05 26.29
C ILE A 272 8.99 2.04 26.53
N VAL A 273 9.84 1.83 25.52
CA VAL A 273 10.84 0.76 25.51
C VAL A 273 12.20 1.33 25.13
N SER A 274 13.23 0.90 25.83
CA SER A 274 14.61 1.35 25.59
C SER A 274 15.08 0.97 24.19
N LYS A 275 15.79 1.90 23.54
CA LYS A 275 16.51 1.68 22.28
C LYS A 275 17.30 0.36 22.26
N ARG A 276 17.90 -0.03 23.38
CA ARG A 276 18.71 -1.25 23.51
C ARG A 276 17.97 -2.52 23.10
N LEU A 277 16.66 -2.61 23.37
CA LEU A 277 15.86 -3.77 22.98
C LEU A 277 15.70 -3.83 21.45
N TRP A 278 15.47 -2.67 20.83
CA TRP A 278 15.30 -2.54 19.38
C TRP A 278 16.60 -2.79 18.62
N GLU A 279 17.74 -2.31 19.13
CA GLU A 279 19.07 -2.62 18.60
C GLU A 279 19.33 -4.13 18.64
N LYS A 280 19.05 -4.75 19.79
CA LYS A 280 19.21 -6.20 19.96
C LYS A 280 18.36 -6.97 18.95
N SER A 281 17.09 -6.61 18.78
CA SER A 281 16.22 -7.25 17.79
C SER A 281 16.58 -6.93 16.32
N GLY A 282 17.31 -5.85 16.05
CA GLY A 282 17.61 -5.36 14.70
C GLY A 282 16.59 -4.38 14.13
N HIS A 283 15.47 -4.15 14.82
CA HIS A 283 14.45 -3.17 14.42
C HIS A 283 14.97 -1.73 14.42
N TRP A 284 15.97 -1.41 15.24
CA TRP A 284 16.55 -0.07 15.23
C TRP A 284 17.20 0.27 13.89
N ASP A 285 17.88 -0.69 13.25
CA ASP A 285 18.55 -0.43 11.97
C ASP A 285 17.58 -0.46 10.79
N LEU A 286 16.52 -1.28 10.88
CA LEU A 286 15.63 -1.59 9.76
C LEU A 286 14.28 -0.88 9.81
N TYR A 287 13.85 -0.39 10.98
CA TYR A 287 12.49 0.12 11.20
C TYR A 287 12.43 1.48 11.92
N ARG A 288 13.58 2.05 12.33
CA ARG A 288 13.63 3.31 13.12
C ARG A 288 12.91 4.48 12.45
N GLU A 289 12.95 4.59 11.13
CA GLU A 289 12.27 5.68 10.41
C GLU A 289 10.76 5.71 10.67
N ASN A 290 10.17 4.55 10.99
CA ASN A 290 8.75 4.38 11.30
C ASN A 290 8.48 4.33 12.81
N MET A 291 9.43 4.71 13.67
CA MET A 291 9.28 4.70 15.13
C MET A 291 9.16 6.12 15.68
N PHE A 292 8.34 6.28 16.72
CA PHE A 292 8.36 7.51 17.53
C PHE A 292 9.48 7.39 18.57
N ILE A 293 10.47 8.29 18.47
CA ILE A 293 11.61 8.33 19.39
C ILE A 293 11.35 9.35 20.50
N ILE A 294 11.64 8.95 21.74
CA ILE A 294 11.52 9.77 22.95
C ILE A 294 12.90 9.85 23.58
N GLU A 295 13.37 11.06 23.84
CA GLU A 295 14.61 11.28 24.60
C GLU A 295 14.26 11.64 26.05
N SER A 296 14.87 10.93 26.99
CA SER A 296 14.71 11.19 28.44
C SER A 296 16.00 10.88 29.18
N GLU A 297 16.44 11.80 30.03
CA GLU A 297 17.66 11.66 30.85
C GLU A 297 18.94 11.31 30.05
N GLY A 298 19.01 11.74 28.78
CA GLY A 298 20.14 11.42 27.90
C GLY A 298 20.11 10.02 27.29
N GLU A 299 19.02 9.27 27.47
CA GLU A 299 18.77 7.99 26.81
C GLU A 299 17.65 8.09 25.76
N GLU A 300 17.75 7.26 24.72
CA GLU A 300 16.71 7.12 23.69
C GLU A 300 15.78 5.94 24.01
N PHE A 301 14.48 6.22 23.94
CA PHE A 301 13.39 5.26 24.02
C PHE A 301 12.54 5.37 22.75
N SER A 302 11.62 4.42 22.58
CA SER A 302 10.55 4.58 21.62
C SER A 302 9.21 4.19 22.21
N LEU A 303 8.14 4.74 21.64
CA LEU A 303 6.86 4.04 21.69
C LEU A 303 7.02 2.74 20.89
N LYS A 304 6.57 1.61 21.44
CA LYS A 304 6.74 0.33 20.77
C LYS A 304 5.95 0.25 19.44
N PRO A 305 6.57 -0.16 18.32
CA PRO A 305 5.88 -0.32 17.03
C PRO A 305 5.29 -1.73 16.81
N MET A 306 5.61 -2.66 17.72
CA MET A 306 5.21 -4.08 17.76
C MET A 306 5.49 -4.65 19.17
N ASN A 307 5.00 -5.85 19.47
CA ASN A 307 5.19 -6.49 20.79
C ASN A 307 6.29 -7.57 20.83
N CYS A 308 6.85 -7.94 19.68
CA CYS A 308 7.64 -9.17 19.54
C CYS A 308 8.89 -9.23 20.42
N PRO A 309 9.75 -8.19 20.47
CA PRO A 309 10.94 -8.22 21.31
C PRO A 309 10.63 -8.33 22.81
N GLU A 310 9.55 -7.72 23.29
CA GLU A 310 9.18 -7.68 24.70
C GLU A 310 8.71 -9.05 25.22
N SER A 311 8.01 -9.83 24.39
CA SER A 311 7.59 -11.19 24.76
C SER A 311 8.79 -12.09 25.08
N THR A 312 9.94 -11.88 24.42
CA THR A 312 11.19 -12.61 24.71
C THR A 312 11.72 -12.34 26.12
N VAL A 313 11.52 -11.13 26.64
CA VAL A 313 11.93 -10.78 28.00
C VAL A 313 11.13 -11.61 29.00
N ILE A 314 9.83 -11.79 28.75
CA ILE A 314 8.94 -12.63 29.57
C ILE A 314 9.32 -14.11 29.44
N TYR A 315 9.58 -14.59 28.21
CA TYR A 315 10.03 -15.96 27.98
C TYR A 315 11.24 -16.30 28.88
N LYS A 316 12.25 -15.41 28.90
CA LYS A 316 13.51 -15.58 29.63
C LYS A 316 13.42 -15.45 31.16
N THR A 317 12.28 -15.05 31.72
CA THR A 317 12.13 -14.95 33.19
C THR A 317 12.27 -16.28 33.92
N LYS A 318 12.13 -17.41 33.22
CA LYS A 318 12.24 -18.77 33.77
C LYS A 318 12.99 -19.66 32.79
N THR A 319 13.73 -20.63 33.32
CA THR A 319 14.21 -21.76 32.52
C THR A 319 13.02 -22.55 32.01
N ARG A 320 13.03 -22.91 30.72
CA ARG A 320 11.95 -23.66 30.06
C ARG A 320 12.39 -25.10 29.83
N SER A 321 11.50 -26.05 30.08
CA SER A 321 11.62 -27.44 29.64
C SER A 321 10.89 -27.63 28.32
N TYR A 322 11.27 -28.63 27.54
CA TYR A 322 10.53 -29.08 26.35
C TYR A 322 9.04 -29.35 26.64
N ARG A 323 8.69 -29.68 27.88
CA ARG A 323 7.32 -29.90 28.37
C ARG A 323 6.51 -28.63 28.58
N ASP A 324 7.18 -27.48 28.71
CA ASP A 324 6.53 -26.18 28.82
C ASP A 324 6.09 -25.65 27.45
N LEU A 325 6.48 -26.33 26.35
CA LEU A 325 6.17 -25.95 24.97
C LEU A 325 5.07 -26.84 24.37
N PRO A 326 4.09 -26.27 23.66
CA PRO A 326 4.06 -24.89 23.15
C PRO A 326 3.64 -23.87 24.21
N LEU A 327 4.36 -22.75 24.27
CA LEU A 327 4.04 -21.60 25.12
C LEU A 327 3.45 -20.48 24.26
N ARG A 328 2.15 -20.23 24.40
CA ARG A 328 1.41 -19.20 23.66
C ARG A 328 1.24 -17.96 24.53
N LEU A 329 1.86 -16.84 24.15
CA LEU A 329 1.69 -15.55 24.84
C LEU A 329 0.87 -14.61 23.95
N SER A 330 -0.28 -14.13 24.42
CA SER A 330 -1.07 -13.10 23.73
C SER A 330 -0.87 -11.73 24.37
N GLU A 331 -0.94 -10.67 23.57
CA GLU A 331 -0.92 -9.30 24.08
C GLU A 331 -1.79 -8.36 23.23
N TYR A 332 -2.75 -7.68 23.87
CA TYR A 332 -3.53 -6.58 23.26
C TYR A 332 -2.78 -5.25 23.42
N GLY A 333 -1.57 -5.22 22.86
CA GLY A 333 -0.59 -4.18 23.09
C GLY A 333 -0.95 -2.87 22.37
N ARG A 334 -0.75 -1.73 23.03
CA ARG A 334 -0.87 -0.42 22.39
C ARG A 334 0.39 -0.09 21.62
N LEU A 335 0.26 -0.01 20.31
CA LEU A 335 1.37 0.14 19.37
C LEU A 335 1.32 1.49 18.69
N HIS A 336 2.51 2.01 18.34
CA HIS A 336 2.65 3.25 17.61
C HIS A 336 3.63 3.15 16.44
N ARG A 337 3.21 3.61 15.27
CA ARG A 337 4.06 3.72 14.08
C ARG A 337 4.03 5.14 13.56
N ASN A 338 5.20 5.70 13.27
CA ASN A 338 5.35 7.07 12.74
C ASN A 338 5.05 7.13 11.24
N GLU A 339 3.81 6.79 10.89
CA GLU A 339 3.31 6.88 9.52
C GLU A 339 3.34 8.32 9.02
N LEU A 340 3.65 8.49 7.73
CA LEU A 340 3.61 9.80 7.07
C LEU A 340 2.17 10.36 7.13
N SER A 341 2.03 11.65 7.44
CA SER A 341 0.70 12.26 7.63
C SER A 341 -0.20 12.15 6.38
N GLY A 342 0.40 12.23 5.19
CA GLY A 342 -0.31 12.11 3.92
C GLY A 342 -0.78 10.69 3.56
N THR A 343 -0.35 9.65 4.30
CA THR A 343 -0.78 8.26 4.06
C THR A 343 -1.88 7.80 5.03
N LEU A 344 -2.21 8.60 6.05
CA LEU A 344 -3.22 8.25 7.04
C LEU A 344 -4.62 8.17 6.41
N SER A 345 -5.36 7.09 6.67
CA SER A 345 -6.72 6.90 6.18
C SER A 345 -7.61 6.27 7.24
N GLY A 346 -8.51 7.07 7.83
CA GLY A 346 -9.49 6.63 8.84
C GLY A 346 -8.89 5.63 9.85
N LEU A 347 -9.56 4.50 10.05
CA LEU A 347 -9.08 3.36 10.84
C LEU A 347 -8.20 2.35 10.08
N THR A 348 -8.01 2.47 8.77
CA THR A 348 -7.26 1.48 7.96
C THR A 348 -5.75 1.75 8.00
N ARG A 349 -5.34 3.02 8.11
CA ARG A 349 -3.94 3.39 8.30
C ARG A 349 -3.80 4.48 9.36
N VAL A 350 -3.32 4.08 10.53
CA VAL A 350 -3.26 4.88 11.76
C VAL A 350 -1.86 4.86 12.37
N ARG A 351 -1.57 5.87 13.20
CA ARG A 351 -0.34 5.94 13.99
C ARG A 351 -0.46 5.20 15.32
N HIS A 352 -1.66 5.07 15.86
CA HIS A 352 -1.94 4.34 17.10
C HIS A 352 -2.94 3.22 16.82
N PHE A 353 -2.59 2.00 17.20
CA PHE A 353 -3.40 0.81 17.00
C PHE A 353 -3.14 -0.22 18.09
N ILE A 354 -4.05 -1.19 18.19
CA ILE A 354 -3.94 -2.34 19.06
C ILE A 354 -4.14 -3.57 18.17
N GLN A 355 -3.29 -4.57 18.36
CA GLN A 355 -3.42 -5.86 17.67
C GLN A 355 -3.75 -6.92 18.71
N ASP A 356 -4.54 -7.90 18.31
CA ASP A 356 -4.72 -9.20 18.96
C ASP A 356 -3.47 -10.07 18.79
N ASP A 357 -2.32 -9.53 19.19
CA ASP A 357 -1.00 -10.08 18.88
C ASP A 357 -0.71 -11.35 19.70
N GLY A 358 0.07 -12.26 19.11
CA GLY A 358 0.35 -13.57 19.67
C GLY A 358 1.75 -14.06 19.31
N HIS A 359 2.53 -14.45 20.33
CA HIS A 359 3.86 -15.03 20.18
C HIS A 359 3.87 -16.45 20.75
N ILE A 360 4.03 -17.43 19.86
CA ILE A 360 4.02 -18.84 20.24
C ILE A 360 5.44 -19.39 20.15
N TYR A 361 6.00 -19.75 21.30
CA TYR A 361 7.27 -20.45 21.39
C TYR A 361 7.00 -21.94 21.32
N VAL A 362 7.63 -22.60 20.37
CA VAL A 362 7.40 -24.01 20.05
C VAL A 362 8.72 -24.75 20.06
N ARG A 363 8.66 -26.07 19.95
CA ARG A 363 9.80 -26.83 19.44
C ARG A 363 9.71 -26.94 17.92
N PRO A 364 10.83 -27.21 17.22
CA PRO A 364 10.80 -27.40 15.77
C PRO A 364 9.82 -28.47 15.28
N ASP A 365 9.57 -29.53 16.06
CA ASP A 365 8.61 -30.60 15.74
C ASP A 365 7.13 -30.17 15.89
N GLN A 366 6.86 -29.04 16.54
CA GLN A 366 5.51 -28.54 16.83
C GLN A 366 5.06 -27.43 15.87
N ILE A 367 5.97 -26.80 15.12
CA ILE A 367 5.68 -25.67 14.22
C ILE A 367 4.49 -25.97 13.32
N GLU A 368 4.54 -27.12 12.67
CA GLU A 368 3.55 -27.56 11.71
C GLU A 368 2.14 -27.71 12.31
N SER A 369 2.02 -28.33 13.49
CA SER A 369 0.73 -28.46 14.18
C SER A 369 0.20 -27.12 14.70
N GLU A 370 1.09 -26.19 15.09
CA GLU A 370 0.67 -24.85 15.51
C GLU A 370 0.20 -23.99 14.33
N ILE A 371 0.83 -24.12 13.14
CA ILE A 371 0.31 -23.47 11.93
C ILE A 371 -1.09 -23.98 11.62
N ASP A 372 -1.33 -25.29 11.67
CA ASP A 372 -2.65 -25.87 11.43
C ASP A 372 -3.70 -25.34 12.43
N ALA A 373 -3.33 -25.21 13.72
CA ALA A 373 -4.19 -24.63 14.75
C ALA A 373 -4.50 -23.14 14.50
N LEU A 374 -3.51 -22.36 14.08
CA LEU A 374 -3.66 -20.95 13.72
C LEU A 374 -4.53 -20.75 12.48
N LEU A 375 -4.37 -21.57 11.44
CA LEU A 375 -5.26 -21.55 10.27
C LEU A 375 -6.71 -21.85 10.67
N GLY A 376 -6.92 -22.77 11.63
CA GLY A 376 -8.23 -23.01 12.22
C GLY A 376 -8.76 -21.83 13.06
N GLU A 377 -7.88 -21.04 13.70
CA GLU A 377 -8.26 -19.79 14.38
C GLU A 377 -8.80 -18.78 13.40
N VAL A 378 -8.04 -18.54 12.35
CA VAL A 378 -8.39 -17.66 11.23
C VAL A 378 -9.76 -18.08 10.70
N ALA A 379 -9.95 -19.35 10.32
CA ALA A 379 -11.22 -19.83 9.80
C ALA A 379 -12.40 -19.58 10.76
N THR A 380 -12.17 -19.71 12.07
CA THR A 380 -13.19 -19.46 13.10
C THR A 380 -13.56 -17.98 13.18
N VAL A 381 -12.54 -17.10 13.34
CA VAL A 381 -12.74 -15.66 13.53
C VAL A 381 -13.39 -15.02 12.32
N TYR A 382 -12.87 -15.28 11.11
CA TYR A 382 -13.46 -14.74 9.89
C TYR A 382 -14.83 -15.35 9.56
N GLY A 383 -15.06 -16.59 10.00
CA GLY A 383 -16.37 -17.24 9.94
C GLY A 383 -17.46 -16.55 10.76
N TRP A 384 -17.12 -15.83 11.84
CA TRP A 384 -18.09 -15.02 12.59
C TRP A 384 -18.68 -13.86 11.77
N PHE A 385 -17.98 -13.44 10.72
CA PHE A 385 -18.34 -12.30 9.88
C PHE A 385 -18.72 -12.71 8.45
N ASP A 386 -18.79 -14.02 8.17
CA ASP A 386 -18.98 -14.56 6.83
C ASP A 386 -17.97 -13.99 5.80
N LEU A 387 -16.74 -13.73 6.25
CA LEU A 387 -15.69 -13.16 5.40
C LEU A 387 -14.86 -14.28 4.75
N PRO A 388 -14.86 -14.40 3.41
CA PRO A 388 -14.01 -15.37 2.74
C PRO A 388 -12.54 -14.96 2.88
N VAL A 389 -11.70 -15.92 3.26
CA VAL A 389 -10.26 -15.73 3.41
C VAL A 389 -9.51 -16.32 2.22
N GLU A 390 -8.50 -15.61 1.76
CA GLU A 390 -7.50 -16.07 0.81
C GLU A 390 -6.14 -16.02 1.50
N PHE A 391 -5.36 -17.09 1.38
CA PHE A 391 -4.02 -17.16 1.97
C PHE A 391 -2.96 -16.78 0.95
N VAL A 392 -2.03 -15.93 1.34
CA VAL A 392 -0.90 -15.53 0.50
C VAL A 392 0.39 -15.92 1.20
N PHE A 393 1.17 -16.80 0.59
CA PHE A 393 2.47 -17.22 1.10
C PHE A 393 3.56 -16.28 0.59
N SER A 394 4.17 -15.53 1.51
CA SER A 394 5.19 -14.53 1.21
C SER A 394 6.59 -15.01 1.61
N THR A 395 7.49 -15.11 0.62
CA THR A 395 8.84 -15.69 0.78
C THR A 395 9.94 -14.66 1.03
N LYS A 396 11.16 -15.12 1.28
CA LYS A 396 12.34 -14.34 1.68
C LYS A 396 12.56 -13.08 0.84
N PRO A 397 12.56 -11.88 1.44
CA PRO A 397 12.87 -10.64 0.74
C PRO A 397 14.36 -10.52 0.42
N ALA A 398 14.71 -9.55 -0.43
CA ALA A 398 16.12 -9.24 -0.75
C ALA A 398 16.91 -8.79 0.49
N LYS A 399 16.29 -7.99 1.38
CA LYS A 399 16.85 -7.55 2.66
C LYS A 399 16.34 -8.44 3.80
N ALA A 400 16.89 -9.64 3.90
CA ALA A 400 16.53 -10.62 4.94
C ALA A 400 17.63 -10.75 6.01
N LEU A 401 17.22 -11.02 7.24
CA LEU A 401 18.07 -11.28 8.40
C LEU A 401 18.19 -12.78 8.67
N GLY A 402 19.38 -13.23 9.08
CA GLY A 402 19.64 -14.62 9.50
C GLY A 402 20.16 -15.53 8.38
N ASP A 403 20.43 -16.79 8.75
CA ASP A 403 20.98 -17.80 7.84
C ASP A 403 19.95 -18.18 6.74
N PRO A 404 20.32 -18.13 5.44
CA PRO A 404 19.49 -18.64 4.36
C PRO A 404 18.93 -20.05 4.56
N LYS A 405 19.62 -20.93 5.29
CA LYS A 405 19.13 -22.28 5.59
C LYS A 405 17.95 -22.29 6.55
N LEU A 406 17.92 -21.36 7.50
CA LEU A 406 16.77 -21.22 8.41
C LEU A 406 15.55 -20.70 7.67
N TRP A 407 15.76 -19.83 6.68
CA TRP A 407 14.72 -19.38 5.77
C TRP A 407 14.13 -20.50 4.94
N GLU A 408 14.98 -21.29 4.25
CA GLU A 408 14.54 -22.45 3.47
C GLU A 408 13.73 -23.44 4.33
N LYS A 409 14.16 -23.65 5.58
CA LYS A 409 13.44 -24.49 6.55
C LYS A 409 12.07 -23.91 6.91
N ALA A 410 12.00 -22.63 7.27
CA ALA A 410 10.75 -21.97 7.64
C ALA A 410 9.75 -21.94 6.47
N GLU A 411 10.24 -21.65 5.25
CA GLU A 411 9.43 -21.66 4.04
C GLU A 411 8.87 -23.05 3.73
N SER A 412 9.71 -24.10 3.85
CA SER A 412 9.28 -25.48 3.64
C SER A 412 8.21 -25.93 4.65
N MET A 413 8.32 -25.50 5.91
CA MET A 413 7.34 -25.79 6.95
C MET A 413 5.99 -25.12 6.66
N ILE A 414 6.00 -23.82 6.29
CA ILE A 414 4.79 -23.08 5.91
C ILE A 414 4.12 -23.72 4.69
N GLU A 415 4.89 -24.02 3.64
CA GLU A 415 4.34 -24.60 2.43
C GLU A 415 3.72 -25.99 2.68
N SER A 416 4.36 -26.79 3.54
CA SER A 416 3.85 -28.11 3.92
C SER A 416 2.54 -28.01 4.72
N ALA A 417 2.46 -27.09 5.68
CA ALA A 417 1.23 -26.85 6.45
C ALA A 417 0.09 -26.34 5.54
N LEU A 418 0.37 -25.38 4.66
CA LEU A 418 -0.62 -24.89 3.68
C LEU A 418 -1.13 -26.00 2.77
N LYS A 419 -0.24 -26.86 2.23
CA LYS A 419 -0.64 -28.01 1.41
C LYS A 419 -1.53 -29.00 2.17
N ARG A 420 -1.23 -29.27 3.44
CA ARG A 420 -2.04 -30.18 4.27
C ARG A 420 -3.39 -29.62 4.65
N SER A 421 -3.47 -28.31 4.91
CA SER A 421 -4.72 -27.65 5.27
C SER A 421 -5.79 -27.75 4.17
N GLY A 422 -5.38 -27.99 2.92
CA GLY A 422 -6.26 -27.97 1.75
C GLY A 422 -6.74 -26.57 1.38
N ALA A 423 -6.23 -25.53 2.03
CA ALA A 423 -6.56 -24.15 1.75
C ALA A 423 -6.07 -23.73 0.35
N THR A 424 -6.82 -22.86 -0.31
CA THR A 424 -6.35 -22.21 -1.54
C THR A 424 -5.42 -21.07 -1.18
N TRP A 425 -4.23 -21.05 -1.77
CA TRP A 425 -3.24 -20.00 -1.52
C TRP A 425 -2.50 -19.59 -2.79
N ARG A 426 -1.98 -18.36 -2.80
CA ARG A 426 -1.09 -17.84 -3.85
C ARG A 426 0.28 -17.47 -3.29
N LEU A 427 1.30 -17.52 -4.14
CA LEU A 427 2.68 -17.16 -3.78
C LEU A 427 2.94 -15.67 -4.04
N SER A 428 3.54 -14.97 -3.08
CA SER A 428 4.09 -13.61 -3.22
C SER A 428 5.59 -13.65 -3.00
N ALA A 429 6.35 -13.81 -4.09
CA ALA A 429 7.79 -14.00 -4.00
C ALA A 429 8.50 -12.72 -3.52
N GLY A 430 9.21 -12.80 -2.40
CA GLY A 430 10.03 -11.71 -1.87
C GLY A 430 9.31 -10.70 -0.98
N ASP A 431 8.05 -10.93 -0.62
CA ASP A 431 7.23 -10.03 0.21
C ASP A 431 7.19 -10.42 1.71
N GLY A 432 8.03 -11.36 2.14
CA GLY A 432 8.17 -11.75 3.54
C GLY A 432 8.62 -10.59 4.44
N ALA A 433 8.42 -10.73 5.76
CA ALA A 433 9.02 -9.82 6.72
C ALA A 433 10.54 -9.93 6.63
N PHE A 434 11.31 -8.93 7.08
CA PHE A 434 12.77 -9.02 6.99
C PHE A 434 13.37 -10.16 7.86
N TYR A 435 12.59 -10.72 8.80
CA TYR A 435 13.02 -11.77 9.73
C TYR A 435 12.30 -13.11 9.57
N ALA A 436 11.22 -13.20 8.80
CA ALA A 436 10.42 -14.42 8.68
C ALA A 436 9.63 -14.50 7.37
N PRO A 437 9.46 -15.69 6.80
CA PRO A 437 8.41 -15.93 5.83
C PRO A 437 7.05 -15.90 6.53
N LYS A 438 5.99 -15.56 5.79
CA LYS A 438 4.67 -15.33 6.38
C LYS A 438 3.53 -15.82 5.50
N ILE A 439 2.44 -16.17 6.15
CA ILE A 439 1.13 -16.39 5.54
C ILE A 439 0.33 -15.12 5.81
N ASP A 440 0.07 -14.33 4.78
CA ASP A 440 -0.81 -13.17 4.85
C ASP A 440 -2.25 -13.63 4.59
N ILE A 441 -3.18 -13.22 5.47
CA ILE A 441 -4.60 -13.53 5.35
C ILE A 441 -5.29 -12.33 4.73
N ILE A 442 -5.75 -12.52 3.50
CA ILE A 442 -6.47 -11.53 2.71
C ILE A 442 -7.96 -11.78 2.83
N VAL A 443 -8.71 -10.75 3.18
CA VAL A 443 -10.18 -10.76 3.09
C VAL A 443 -10.65 -9.80 2.02
N ARG A 444 -11.78 -10.13 1.39
CA ARG A 444 -12.45 -9.22 0.47
C ARG A 444 -13.62 -8.56 1.16
N ASP A 445 -13.70 -7.23 1.11
CA ASP A 445 -14.88 -6.54 1.61
C ASP A 445 -16.07 -6.68 0.65
N ALA A 446 -17.24 -6.18 1.07
CA ALA A 446 -18.48 -6.22 0.29
C ALA A 446 -18.42 -5.49 -1.07
N LEU A 447 -17.31 -4.81 -1.36
CA LEU A 447 -17.06 -4.03 -2.56
C LEU A 447 -15.93 -4.64 -3.40
N GLY A 448 -15.39 -5.79 -2.99
CA GLY A 448 -14.37 -6.56 -3.70
C GLY A 448 -12.93 -6.14 -3.44
N ARG A 449 -12.68 -5.20 -2.51
CA ARG A 449 -11.32 -4.76 -2.18
C ARG A 449 -10.64 -5.78 -1.28
N GLU A 450 -9.37 -6.06 -1.55
CA GLU A 450 -8.53 -6.96 -0.76
C GLU A 450 -7.91 -6.22 0.42
N TRP A 451 -8.02 -6.81 1.61
CA TRP A 451 -7.45 -6.31 2.84
C TRP A 451 -6.63 -7.40 3.52
N GLN A 452 -5.33 -7.17 3.72
CA GLN A 452 -4.56 -7.98 4.64
C GLN A 452 -4.98 -7.64 6.07
N THR A 453 -5.56 -8.61 6.79
CA THR A 453 -6.13 -8.37 8.13
C THR A 453 -5.53 -9.24 9.21
N ALA A 454 -4.90 -10.36 8.86
CA ALA A 454 -4.12 -11.18 9.79
C ALA A 454 -2.86 -11.73 9.12
N THR A 455 -1.92 -12.20 9.93
CA THR A 455 -0.66 -12.79 9.45
C THR A 455 -0.18 -13.89 10.40
N ILE A 456 0.32 -14.99 9.85
CA ILE A 456 1.07 -16.02 10.58
C ILE A 456 2.53 -15.94 10.12
N GLN A 457 3.48 -15.84 11.04
CA GLN A 457 4.90 -15.68 10.73
C GLN A 457 5.72 -16.76 11.43
N VAL A 458 6.70 -17.35 10.74
CA VAL A 458 7.61 -18.34 11.32
C VAL A 458 9.00 -17.74 11.47
N ASP A 459 9.29 -17.20 12.65
CA ASP A 459 10.59 -16.60 12.96
C ASP A 459 11.54 -17.63 13.58
N LEU A 460 12.47 -18.15 12.76
CA LEU A 460 13.58 -19.01 13.22
C LEU A 460 14.89 -18.23 13.39
N ALA A 461 14.93 -16.96 13.00
CA ALA A 461 16.17 -16.26 12.69
C ALA A 461 16.44 -15.05 13.59
N MET A 462 15.41 -14.26 13.91
CA MET A 462 15.56 -13.03 14.66
C MET A 462 15.43 -13.28 16.15
N LEU A 463 14.24 -13.63 16.64
CA LEU A 463 14.00 -13.71 18.07
C LEU A 463 14.82 -14.83 18.75
N PRO A 464 14.83 -16.09 18.27
CA PRO A 464 15.54 -17.16 18.94
C PRO A 464 17.06 -16.92 19.02
N GLU A 465 17.67 -16.46 17.93
CA GLU A 465 19.12 -16.25 17.87
C GLU A 465 19.55 -14.96 18.58
N ARG A 466 18.94 -13.82 18.25
CA ARG A 466 19.39 -12.52 18.79
C ARG A 466 19.12 -12.37 20.27
N PHE A 467 18.10 -13.06 20.80
CA PHE A 467 17.76 -13.01 22.22
C PHE A 467 18.31 -14.16 23.04
N ASP A 468 19.08 -15.08 22.45
CA ASP A 468 19.61 -16.27 23.11
C ASP A 468 18.48 -17.02 23.85
N LEU A 469 17.43 -17.36 23.12
CA LEU A 469 16.29 -18.10 23.67
C LEU A 469 16.63 -19.58 23.69
N GLU A 470 16.41 -20.21 24.84
CA GLU A 470 16.73 -21.62 25.06
C GLU A 470 15.60 -22.31 25.83
N TYR A 471 15.42 -23.60 25.57
CA TYR A 471 14.73 -24.54 26.45
C TYR A 471 15.62 -25.78 26.67
N VAL A 472 15.32 -26.55 27.70
CA VAL A 472 15.99 -27.82 28.02
C VAL A 472 15.21 -28.96 27.38
N ASP A 473 15.86 -29.68 26.46
CA ASP A 473 15.26 -30.80 25.73
C ASP A 473 15.16 -32.09 26.56
N GLU A 474 14.73 -33.19 25.93
CA GLU A 474 14.61 -34.51 26.58
C GLU A 474 15.96 -35.10 27.00
N ALA A 475 17.05 -34.71 26.32
CA ALA A 475 18.41 -35.12 26.63
C ALA A 475 19.07 -34.26 27.72
N GLY A 476 18.42 -33.17 28.13
CA GLY A 476 18.96 -32.21 29.09
C GLY A 476 19.87 -31.16 28.44
N GLU A 477 19.90 -31.09 27.11
CA GLU A 477 20.66 -30.10 26.36
C GLU A 477 19.86 -28.81 26.20
N ARG A 478 20.58 -27.69 26.09
CA ARG A 478 19.96 -26.39 25.84
C ARG A 478 19.86 -26.17 24.34
N VAL A 479 18.63 -26.02 23.86
CA VAL A 479 18.31 -25.89 22.45
C VAL A 479 17.38 -24.69 22.23
N ARG A 480 17.34 -24.17 21.00
CA ARG A 480 16.49 -23.03 20.67
C ARG A 480 15.04 -23.48 20.41
N PRO A 481 14.04 -22.73 20.90
CA PRO A 481 12.64 -22.91 20.51
C PRO A 481 12.45 -22.62 19.01
#